data_AF-A0A969H7C0-F1
#
_entry.id   AF-A0A969H7C0-F1
#
_cell.length_a   1.000
_cell.length_b   1.000
_cell.length_c   1.000
_cell.angle_alpha   90.00
_cell.angle_beta   90.00
_cell.angle_gamma   90.00
#
_symmetry.space_group_name_H-M   'P 1'
#
loop_
_entity.id
_entity.type
_entity.pdbx_description
1 polymer ?
#
loop_
_entity_poly.entity_id
_entity_poly.type
_entity_poly.pdbx_seq_one_letter_code
_entity_poly.pdbx_strand_id
1 'polypeptide(L)'
;MTVWLYQMNAERPLQDGSFYTPDDFREDVESEEYLEWLTREIRPKEMDPKAGDTILYWFVVSGTNQPGLYGLGVIFDCYECLKYNTEYNCIYHLPVFPSEILSDTPIYDDEIQEIVDEIRGNQKNFATMFAINDDYIQSLFARIQEESSLEEE
;
A
#
# COMPACT_ATOMS: atom_id res chain seq x y z
N MET A 1 -6.34 16.29 -0.44
CA MET A 1 -5.79 15.02 -0.94
C MET A 1 -5.19 14.35 0.25
N THR A 2 -5.63 13.14 0.56
CA THR A 2 -5.09 12.34 1.67
C THR A 2 -4.08 11.34 1.11
N VAL A 3 -3.04 11.04 1.86
CA VAL A 3 -2.12 9.93 1.55
C VAL A 3 -2.43 8.78 2.49
N TRP A 4 -2.56 7.59 1.93
CA TRP A 4 -2.93 6.37 2.64
C TRP A 4 -1.80 5.37 2.57
N LEU A 5 -1.41 4.77 3.69
CA LEU A 5 -0.56 3.59 3.72
C LEU A 5 -1.45 2.35 3.63
N TYR A 6 -1.26 1.53 2.58
CA TYR A 6 -1.95 0.25 2.43
C TYR A 6 -1.02 -0.90 2.78
N GLN A 7 -1.46 -1.72 3.72
CA GLN A 7 -0.69 -2.82 4.27
C GLN A 7 -1.02 -4.14 3.59
N MET A 8 -0.03 -4.74 2.94
CA MET A 8 -0.04 -6.09 2.38
C MET A 8 0.68 -7.06 3.31
N ASN A 9 0.17 -8.28 3.41
CA ASN A 9 0.73 -9.34 4.24
C ASN A 9 0.68 -10.67 3.48
N ALA A 10 1.84 -11.13 3.03
CA ALA A 10 1.99 -12.35 2.22
C ALA A 10 1.71 -13.64 3.00
N GLU A 11 1.65 -13.59 4.33
CA GLU A 11 1.24 -14.69 5.19
C GLU A 11 -0.27 -14.78 5.39
N ARG A 12 -1.01 -13.74 5.01
CA ARG A 12 -2.46 -13.70 5.15
C ARG A 12 -3.08 -14.25 3.88
N PRO A 13 -3.76 -15.41 3.93
CA PRO A 13 -4.42 -15.92 2.74
C PRO A 13 -5.50 -14.94 2.28
N LEU A 14 -5.55 -14.75 0.97
CA LEU A 14 -6.71 -14.23 0.26
C LEU A 14 -7.91 -15.16 0.50
N GLN A 15 -9.08 -14.66 0.14
CA GLN A 15 -10.34 -15.30 0.52
C GLN A 15 -10.61 -16.60 -0.24
N ASP A 16 -9.92 -16.84 -1.37
CA ASP A 16 -9.90 -18.09 -2.12
C ASP A 16 -8.85 -19.11 -1.61
N GLY A 17 -8.07 -18.74 -0.59
CA GLY A 17 -7.01 -19.56 0.01
C GLY A 17 -5.63 -19.40 -0.64
N SER A 18 -5.50 -18.56 -1.67
CA SER A 18 -4.19 -18.16 -2.22
C SER A 18 -3.52 -17.11 -1.33
N PHE A 19 -2.27 -16.75 -1.63
CA PHE A 19 -1.53 -15.71 -0.93
C PHE A 19 -1.14 -14.63 -1.93
N TYR A 20 -1.17 -13.38 -1.51
CA TYR A 20 -0.72 -12.26 -2.34
C TYR A 20 0.70 -11.88 -1.93
N THR A 21 1.64 -12.13 -2.83
CA THR A 21 3.08 -12.00 -2.61
C THR A 21 3.64 -10.76 -3.31
N PRO A 22 4.89 -10.36 -2.99
CA PRO A 22 5.57 -9.33 -3.77
C PRO A 22 5.64 -9.59 -5.27
N ASP A 23 5.77 -10.85 -5.68
CA ASP A 23 5.83 -11.23 -7.10
C ASP A 23 4.48 -10.96 -7.78
N ASP A 24 3.36 -11.29 -7.14
CA ASP A 24 2.02 -10.98 -7.65
C ASP A 24 1.84 -9.46 -7.81
N PHE A 25 2.33 -8.67 -6.84
CA PHE A 25 2.31 -7.20 -6.94
C PHE A 25 3.14 -6.67 -8.11
N ARG A 26 4.33 -7.23 -8.35
CA ARG A 26 5.18 -6.85 -9.48
C ARG A 26 4.49 -7.13 -10.81
N GLU A 27 3.90 -8.31 -10.98
CA GLU A 27 3.13 -8.66 -12.17
C GLU A 27 1.94 -7.70 -12.39
N ASP A 28 1.23 -7.36 -11.31
CA ASP A 28 0.13 -6.39 -11.34
C ASP A 28 0.60 -4.99 -11.78
N VAL A 29 1.74 -4.50 -11.28
CA VAL A 29 2.30 -3.19 -11.68
C VAL A 29 2.78 -3.20 -13.14
N GLU A 30 3.47 -4.26 -13.58
CA GLU A 30 3.94 -4.42 -14.96
C GLU A 30 2.79 -4.48 -15.98
N SER A 31 1.62 -4.97 -15.56
CA SER A 31 0.44 -5.07 -16.43
C SER A 31 -0.11 -3.69 -16.85
N GLU A 32 0.26 -2.62 -16.16
CA GLU A 32 -0.27 -1.24 -16.30
C GLU A 32 -1.81 -1.16 -16.21
N GLU A 33 -2.47 -2.19 -15.66
CA GLU A 33 -3.90 -2.20 -15.44
C GLU A 33 -4.27 -1.51 -14.11
N TYR A 34 -5.53 -1.13 -13.98
CA TYR A 34 -6.04 -0.68 -12.70
C TYR A 34 -6.21 -1.86 -11.74
N LEU A 35 -5.89 -1.63 -10.47
CA LEU A 35 -5.96 -2.64 -9.43
C LEU A 35 -7.21 -2.45 -8.57
N GLU A 36 -7.87 -3.56 -8.24
CA GLU A 36 -9.03 -3.62 -7.35
C GLU A 36 -8.68 -4.27 -6.02
N TRP A 37 -8.62 -3.50 -4.94
CA TRP A 37 -8.24 -4.04 -3.64
C TRP A 37 -9.33 -3.86 -2.58
N LEU A 38 -9.35 -4.83 -1.65
CA LEU A 38 -10.24 -4.81 -0.49
C LEU A 38 -9.60 -4.08 0.67
N THR A 39 -10.23 -3.01 1.12
CA THR A 39 -9.91 -2.38 2.40
C THR A 39 -10.80 -2.99 3.47
N ARG A 40 -10.18 -3.64 4.46
CA ARG A 40 -10.91 -4.21 5.62
C ARG A 40 -11.24 -3.09 6.59
N GLU A 41 -10.36 -2.88 7.57
CA GLU A 41 -10.49 -1.77 8.50
C GLU A 41 -9.59 -0.63 8.03
N ILE A 42 -10.19 0.56 7.86
CA ILE A 42 -9.52 1.82 7.52
C ILE A 42 -9.34 2.64 8.81
N ARG A 43 -8.20 3.33 8.94
CA ARG A 43 -7.90 4.20 10.08
C ARG A 43 -7.43 5.59 9.65
N PRO A 44 -7.86 6.66 10.33
CA PRO A 44 -8.87 6.69 11.40
C PRO A 44 -10.28 6.36 10.86
N LYS A 45 -11.24 6.02 11.73
CA LYS A 45 -12.58 5.54 11.30
C LYS A 45 -13.46 6.64 10.71
N GLU A 46 -13.11 7.88 11.00
CA GLU A 46 -13.82 9.08 10.61
C GLU A 46 -13.39 9.58 9.21
N MET A 47 -12.46 8.87 8.56
CA MET A 47 -11.94 9.20 7.25
C MET A 47 -12.09 8.00 6.31
N ASP A 48 -12.52 8.29 5.09
CA ASP A 48 -12.61 7.31 4.01
C ASP A 48 -11.74 7.74 2.84
N PRO A 49 -11.13 6.78 2.12
CA PRO A 49 -10.46 7.07 0.86
C PRO A 49 -11.47 7.61 -0.16
N LYS A 50 -10.97 8.40 -1.10
CA LYS A 50 -11.76 8.89 -2.22
C LYS A 50 -10.90 9.03 -3.46
N ALA A 51 -11.58 9.15 -4.60
CA ALA A 51 -10.93 9.48 -5.86
C ALA A 51 -10.02 10.72 -5.73
N GLY A 52 -8.80 10.60 -6.27
CA GLY A 52 -7.74 11.60 -6.22
C GLY A 52 -6.83 11.49 -4.99
N ASP A 53 -7.12 10.65 -4.01
CA ASP A 53 -6.19 10.37 -2.91
C ASP A 53 -5.03 9.46 -3.38
N THR A 54 -3.91 9.54 -2.67
CA THR A 54 -2.71 8.73 -2.95
C THR A 54 -2.67 7.53 -2.03
N ILE A 55 -2.24 6.39 -2.56
CA ILE A 55 -1.99 5.16 -1.80
C ILE A 55 -0.50 4.84 -1.86
N LEU A 56 0.09 4.46 -0.73
CA LEU A 56 1.46 3.95 -0.60
C LEU A 56 1.40 2.46 -0.29
N TYR A 57 2.22 1.66 -0.97
CA TYR A 57 2.18 0.21 -0.89
C TYR A 57 3.20 -0.32 0.11
N TRP A 58 2.76 -0.98 1.17
CA TRP A 58 3.66 -1.52 2.19
C TRP A 58 3.49 -3.03 2.38
N PHE A 59 4.53 -3.81 2.09
CA PHE A 59 4.60 -5.22 2.50
C PHE A 59 5.20 -5.34 3.90
N VAL A 60 4.47 -5.97 4.82
CA VAL A 60 4.97 -6.25 6.17
C VAL A 60 6.01 -7.37 6.15
N VAL A 61 6.89 -7.38 7.15
CA VAL A 61 7.92 -8.43 7.35
C VAL A 61 7.33 -9.84 7.46
N SER A 62 6.13 -9.98 8.00
CA SER A 62 5.48 -11.29 8.15
C SER A 62 5.16 -11.90 6.77
N GLY A 63 5.71 -13.10 6.52
CA GLY A 63 5.42 -13.88 5.32
C GLY A 63 6.19 -13.53 4.06
N THR A 64 7.16 -12.62 4.11
CA THR A 64 7.98 -12.25 2.93
C THR A 64 9.45 -12.03 3.32
N ASN A 65 10.36 -12.36 2.41
CA ASN A 65 11.79 -12.03 2.50
C ASN A 65 12.11 -10.65 1.86
N GLN A 66 11.12 -10.01 1.26
CA GLN A 66 11.19 -8.67 0.68
C GLN A 66 10.06 -7.81 1.28
N PRO A 67 10.18 -7.36 2.55
CA PRO A 67 9.32 -6.32 3.07
C PRO A 67 9.74 -4.95 2.52
N GLY A 68 8.86 -3.96 2.65
CA GLY A 68 9.22 -2.59 2.31
C GLY A 68 8.09 -1.78 1.70
N LEU A 69 8.48 -0.57 1.29
CA LEU A 69 7.66 0.37 0.55
C LEU A 69 7.86 0.12 -0.95
N TYR A 70 6.79 -0.31 -1.61
CA TYR A 70 6.77 -0.78 -3.00
C TYR A 70 6.35 0.29 -4.01
N GLY A 71 6.13 1.53 -3.55
CA GLY A 71 5.75 2.65 -4.40
C GLY A 71 4.40 3.25 -4.02
N LEU A 72 3.74 3.84 -5.02
CA LEU A 72 2.51 4.60 -4.83
C LEU A 72 1.54 4.50 -5.99
N GLY A 73 0.28 4.79 -5.72
CA GLY A 73 -0.78 4.85 -6.71
C GLY A 73 -1.75 5.99 -6.46
N VAL A 74 -2.66 6.19 -7.41
CA VAL A 74 -3.77 7.14 -7.28
C VAL A 74 -5.08 6.37 -7.26
N ILE A 75 -5.87 6.59 -6.21
CA ILE A 75 -7.22 6.07 -6.10
C ILE A 75 -8.10 6.84 -7.08
N PHE A 76 -8.86 6.16 -7.92
CA PHE A 76 -9.80 6.81 -8.84
C PHE A 76 -11.26 6.45 -8.58
N ASP A 77 -11.54 5.40 -7.81
CA ASP A 77 -12.89 5.09 -7.32
C ASP A 77 -12.90 4.33 -5.99
N CYS A 78 -13.96 4.51 -5.21
CA CYS A 78 -14.20 3.82 -3.94
C CYS A 78 -15.67 3.43 -3.85
N TYR A 79 -15.95 2.18 -3.51
CA TYR A 79 -17.32 1.67 -3.45
C TYR A 79 -17.45 0.56 -2.42
N GLU A 80 -18.65 0.42 -1.86
CA GLU A 80 -18.99 -0.73 -1.04
C GLU A 80 -19.19 -1.96 -1.93
N CYS A 81 -18.55 -3.06 -1.57
CA CYS A 81 -18.60 -4.30 -2.33
C CYS A 81 -18.95 -5.47 -1.42
N LEU A 82 -19.88 -6.31 -1.89
CA LEU A 82 -20.22 -7.55 -1.22
C LEU A 82 -19.35 -8.66 -1.81
N LYS A 83 -18.33 -9.11 -1.06
CA LYS A 83 -17.57 -10.31 -1.41
C LYS A 83 -17.82 -11.38 -0.37
N TYR A 84 -18.18 -12.59 -0.82
CA TYR A 84 -18.38 -13.76 0.04
C TYR A 84 -19.30 -13.52 1.25
N ASN A 85 -20.44 -12.83 1.05
CA ASN A 85 -21.42 -12.47 2.09
C ASN A 85 -20.89 -11.54 3.19
N THR A 86 -19.79 -10.83 2.96
CA THR A 86 -19.28 -9.78 3.84
C THR A 86 -19.18 -8.47 3.06
N GLU A 87 -19.61 -7.38 3.68
CA GLU A 87 -19.46 -6.04 3.12
C GLU A 87 -18.02 -5.55 3.35
N TYR A 88 -17.40 -5.05 2.29
CA TYR A 88 -16.07 -4.46 2.29
C TYR A 88 -16.12 -3.10 1.61
N ASN A 89 -15.12 -2.28 1.92
CA ASN A 89 -14.80 -1.13 1.08
C ASN A 89 -13.80 -1.59 0.02
N CYS A 90 -14.17 -1.44 -1.24
CA CYS A 90 -13.29 -1.68 -2.38
C CYS A 90 -12.70 -0.36 -2.87
N ILE A 91 -11.44 -0.40 -3.30
CA ILE A 91 -10.78 0.71 -3.97
C ILE A 91 -10.33 0.27 -5.37
N TYR A 92 -10.60 1.12 -6.36
CA TYR A 92 -9.93 1.06 -7.65
C TYR A 92 -8.84 2.13 -7.69
N HIS A 93 -7.65 1.72 -8.08
CA HIS A 93 -6.50 2.58 -8.09
C HIS A 93 -5.51 2.20 -9.18
N LEU A 94 -4.66 3.13 -9.57
CA LEU A 94 -3.64 2.93 -10.59
C LEU A 94 -2.26 3.09 -9.93
N PRO A 95 -1.38 2.09 -9.99
CA PRO A 95 0.03 2.27 -9.66
C PRO A 95 0.63 3.34 -10.55
N VAL A 96 1.48 4.20 -9.99
CA VAL A 96 2.16 5.26 -10.75
C VAL A 96 3.65 5.23 -10.48
N PHE A 97 4.43 5.86 -11.38
CA PHE A 97 5.86 6.04 -11.20
C PHE A 97 6.18 6.58 -9.78
N PRO A 98 7.16 6.00 -9.06
CA PRO A 98 8.13 4.99 -9.49
C PRO A 98 7.78 3.55 -9.04
N SER A 99 6.50 3.16 -9.03
CA SER A 99 6.11 1.84 -8.52
C SER A 99 6.70 0.69 -9.33
N GLU A 100 6.92 0.86 -10.64
CA GLU A 100 7.57 -0.14 -11.47
C GLU A 100 9.04 -0.41 -11.05
N ILE A 101 9.73 0.63 -10.56
CA ILE A 101 11.10 0.51 -10.03
C ILE A 101 11.04 -0.13 -8.63
N LEU A 102 10.17 0.41 -7.77
CA LEU A 102 10.07 0.01 -6.37
C LEU A 102 9.43 -1.37 -6.16
N SER A 103 8.77 -1.94 -7.17
CA SER A 103 8.34 -3.34 -7.14
C SER A 103 9.50 -4.33 -7.22
N ASP A 104 10.61 -3.93 -7.83
CA ASP A 104 11.84 -4.71 -7.89
C ASP A 104 12.75 -4.47 -6.68
N THR A 105 12.92 -3.20 -6.32
CA THR A 105 13.79 -2.76 -5.23
C THR A 105 12.98 -1.96 -4.20
N PRO A 106 12.21 -2.63 -3.32
CA PRO A 106 11.40 -1.95 -2.33
C PRO A 106 12.28 -1.25 -1.29
N ILE A 107 11.85 -0.07 -0.85
CA ILE A 107 12.58 0.70 0.14
C ILE A 107 12.33 0.07 1.51
N TYR A 108 13.38 -0.45 2.12
CA TYR A 108 13.30 -1.05 3.44
C TYR A 108 14.59 -0.84 4.24
N ASP A 109 14.49 0.04 5.23
CA ASP A 109 15.52 0.31 6.24
C ASP A 109 14.86 0.58 7.60
N ASP A 110 15.68 0.73 8.64
CA ASP A 110 15.22 0.94 10.01
C ASP A 110 14.37 2.22 10.14
N GLU A 111 14.72 3.29 9.42
CA GLU A 111 14.02 4.58 9.48
C GLU A 111 12.61 4.47 8.87
N ILE A 112 12.49 3.87 7.69
CA ILE A 112 11.21 3.64 7.03
C ILE A 112 10.33 2.70 7.84
N GLN A 113 10.92 1.66 8.44
CA GLN A 113 10.19 0.78 9.32
C GLN A 113 9.64 1.52 10.55
N GLU A 114 10.44 2.38 11.19
CA GLU A 114 10.01 3.18 12.33
C GLU A 114 8.84 4.12 11.96
N ILE A 115 8.97 4.86 10.85
CA ILE A 115 7.91 5.74 10.34
C ILE A 115 6.61 4.96 10.08
N VAL A 116 6.70 3.82 9.40
CA VAL A 116 5.53 2.98 9.12
C VAL A 116 4.92 2.41 10.40
N ASP A 117 5.74 1.98 11.36
CA ASP A 117 5.24 1.50 12.65
C ASP A 117 4.51 2.60 13.43
N GLU A 118 4.98 3.84 13.38
CA GLU A 118 4.30 4.99 13.97
C GLU A 118 2.95 5.29 13.31
N ILE A 119 2.88 5.28 11.97
CA ILE A 119 1.63 5.47 11.20
C ILE A 119 0.60 4.40 11.57
N ARG A 120 1.00 3.14 11.62
CA ARG A 120 0.09 2.02 11.90
C ARG A 120 -0.31 1.92 13.38
N GLY A 121 0.59 2.35 14.26
CA GLY A 121 0.47 2.26 15.70
C GLY A 121 0.04 0.88 16.19
N ASN A 122 -0.81 0.85 17.23
CA ASN A 122 -1.32 -0.39 17.83
C ASN A 122 -2.33 -1.14 16.94
N GLN A 123 -2.68 -0.62 15.76
CA GLN A 123 -3.71 -1.18 14.88
C GLN A 123 -3.13 -2.02 13.73
N LYS A 124 -1.79 -2.17 13.65
CA LYS A 124 -1.07 -2.86 12.57
C LYS A 124 -1.56 -4.27 12.22
N ASN A 125 -2.17 -4.99 13.16
CA ASN A 125 -2.63 -6.36 12.93
C ASN A 125 -4.07 -6.46 12.39
N PHE A 126 -4.85 -5.39 12.45
CA PHE A 126 -6.29 -5.42 12.16
C PHE A 126 -6.69 -4.52 11.00
N ALA A 127 -6.07 -3.34 10.91
CA ALA A 127 -6.28 -2.40 9.83
C ALA A 127 -5.44 -2.72 8.61
N THR A 128 -6.03 -2.43 7.44
CA THR A 128 -5.39 -2.61 6.13
C THR A 128 -4.96 -1.28 5.55
N MET A 129 -5.60 -0.16 5.93
CA MET A 129 -5.30 1.14 5.37
C MET A 129 -5.25 2.22 6.47
N PHE A 130 -4.26 3.09 6.39
CA PHE A 130 -3.96 4.10 7.41
C PHE A 130 -3.74 5.46 6.77
N ALA A 131 -4.46 6.49 7.20
CA ALA A 131 -4.17 7.85 6.79
C ALA A 131 -2.81 8.28 7.35
N ILE A 132 -1.98 8.89 6.50
CA ILE A 132 -0.66 9.36 6.85
C ILE A 132 -0.76 10.85 7.22
N ASN A 133 -0.16 11.23 8.34
CA ASN A 133 -0.05 12.63 8.74
C ASN A 133 0.99 13.36 7.87
N ASP A 134 0.77 14.66 7.64
CA ASP A 134 1.62 15.52 6.79
C ASP A 134 3.11 15.44 7.15
N ASP A 135 3.44 15.30 8.45
CA ASP A 135 4.81 15.19 8.94
C ASP A 135 5.55 13.98 8.36
N TYR A 136 4.87 12.84 8.20
CA TYR A 136 5.47 11.62 7.64
C TYR A 136 5.42 11.59 6.11
N ILE A 137 4.44 12.27 5.50
CA ILE A 137 4.32 12.35 4.04
C ILE A 137 5.61 12.89 3.43
N GLN A 138 6.15 13.98 3.98
CA GLN A 138 7.37 14.58 3.41
C GLN A 138 8.56 13.61 3.45
N SER A 139 8.77 12.91 4.57
CA SER A 139 9.87 11.95 4.71
C SER A 139 9.72 10.76 3.75
N LEU A 140 8.53 10.18 3.65
CA LEU A 140 8.27 9.05 2.77
C LEU A 140 8.47 9.42 1.29
N PHE A 141 7.92 10.55 0.86
CA PHE A 141 8.07 10.99 -0.54
C PHE A 141 9.51 11.40 -0.87
N ALA A 142 10.25 12.00 0.08
CA ALA A 142 11.67 12.28 -0.13
C ALA A 142 12.47 10.99 -0.35
N ARG A 143 12.19 9.94 0.42
CA ARG A 143 12.85 8.63 0.27
C ARG A 143 12.49 7.94 -1.05
N ILE A 144 11.21 7.98 -1.45
CA ILE A 144 10.76 7.49 -2.77
C ILE A 144 11.51 8.21 -3.90
N GLN A 145 11.60 9.54 -3.82
CA GLN A 145 12.25 10.34 -4.84
C GLN A 145 13.74 10.01 -4.95
N GLU A 146 14.44 9.88 -3.81
CA GLU A 146 15.87 9.55 -3.79
C GLU A 146 16.14 8.20 -4.45
N GLU A 147 15.36 7.16 -4.11
CA GLU A 147 15.54 5.83 -4.68
C GLU A 147 15.28 5.81 -6.20
N SER A 148 14.19 6.44 -6.64
CA SER A 148 13.85 6.51 -8.07
C SER A 148 14.86 7.29 -8.91
N SER A 149 15.61 8.22 -8.30
CA SER A 149 16.62 9.01 -9.00
C SER A 149 17.93 8.24 -9.22
N LEU A 150 18.19 7.19 -8.42
CA LEU A 150 19.40 6.38 -8.51
C LEU A 150 19.36 5.39 -9.68
N GLU A 151 18.18 5.05 -10.20
CA GLU A 151 18.03 4.13 -11.34
C GLU A 151 18.06 4.83 -12.72
N GLU A 152 18.01 6.16 -12.75
CA GLU A 152 18.12 6.95 -14.00
C GLU A 152 19.58 7.26 -14.41
N GLU A 153 20.59 6.92 -13.57
CA GLU A 153 22.04 7.14 -13.83
C GLU A 153 22.78 5.91 -14.38
#